data_AF-A0A7C5TZC3-F1
#
_entry.id   AF-A0A7C5TZC3-F1
#
_cell.length_a   1.000
_cell.length_b   1.000
_cell.length_c   1.000
_cell.angle_alpha   90.00
_cell.angle_beta   90.00
_cell.angle_gamma   90.00
#
_symmetry.space_group_name_H-M   'P 1'
#
loop_
_entity.id
_entity.type
_entity.pdbx_description
1 polymer ?
#
loop_
_entity_poly.entity_id
_entity_poly.type
_entity_poly.pdbx_seq_one_letter_code
_entity_poly.pdbx_strand_id
1 'polypeptide(L)'
;MPRFRPSTLIIELEHLSTSELVILLSELASRGVVEVFVVTAPSIAEVSLNNQVCAIAIAPFTLLVVSSETGLPGIPGLRAYRMQRDAWIDSVKVNTQLLIDLVRALLAGDQEALSKYNVVLENPVDCKDVVFSFPLAVKAVTHSTRGEFSLTKAYSLYRELLREQRILLAVCSEGTGLLPYAWIERRGDKTVLVLRKPINPVEEKIALKILLDYVAAESLKTMEKYSEYFTS
;
A
#
# COMPACT_ATOMS: atom_id res chain seq x y z
N MET A 1 -1.90 -12.69 12.46
CA MET A 1 -3.35 -12.43 12.31
C MET A 1 -3.98 -11.96 13.63
N PRO A 2 -4.16 -10.65 13.85
CA PRO A 2 -5.02 -10.14 14.91
C PRO A 2 -6.50 -10.56 14.72
N ARG A 3 -7.23 -10.68 15.83
CA ARG A 3 -8.69 -10.91 15.85
C ARG A 3 -9.41 -9.57 15.86
N PHE A 4 -10.33 -9.37 14.92
CA PHE A 4 -11.24 -8.22 14.88
C PHE A 4 -12.62 -8.63 15.34
N ARG A 5 -13.23 -7.80 16.19
CA ARG A 5 -14.54 -8.04 16.79
C ARG A 5 -15.67 -7.54 15.91
N PRO A 6 -16.93 -7.97 16.16
CA PRO A 6 -18.11 -7.32 15.60
C PRO A 6 -18.05 -5.81 15.80
N SER A 7 -18.69 -5.08 14.89
CA SER A 7 -18.68 -3.62 14.80
C SER A 7 -17.42 -2.97 14.24
N THR A 8 -16.33 -3.72 14.02
CA THR A 8 -15.18 -3.24 13.24
C THR A 8 -15.65 -2.78 11.85
N LEU A 9 -15.23 -1.58 11.46
CA LEU A 9 -15.50 -1.05 10.12
C LEU A 9 -14.44 -1.56 9.14
N ILE A 10 -14.90 -2.01 7.99
CA ILE A 10 -14.09 -2.38 6.82
C ILE A 10 -14.30 -1.27 5.79
N ILE A 11 -13.24 -0.62 5.32
CA ILE A 11 -13.32 0.49 4.37
C ILE A 11 -12.47 0.17 3.15
N GLU A 12 -13.13 -0.05 2.00
CA GLU A 12 -12.46 -0.28 0.72
C GLU A 12 -11.84 1.02 0.20
N LEU A 13 -10.55 0.97 -0.14
CA LEU A 13 -9.82 2.13 -0.66
C LEU A 13 -9.78 2.20 -2.20
N GLU A 14 -10.20 1.14 -2.90
CA GLU A 14 -10.04 1.02 -4.36
C GLU A 14 -10.67 2.19 -5.13
N HIS A 15 -11.81 2.68 -4.65
CA HIS A 15 -12.58 3.74 -5.30
C HIS A 15 -12.20 5.14 -4.83
N LEU A 16 -11.36 5.27 -3.80
CA LEU A 16 -10.93 6.56 -3.26
C LEU A 16 -9.69 7.05 -4.01
N SER A 17 -9.68 8.34 -4.31
CA SER A 17 -8.46 9.07 -4.63
C SER A 17 -7.59 9.25 -3.39
N THR A 18 -6.30 9.52 -3.61
CA THR A 18 -5.33 9.80 -2.54
C THR A 18 -5.78 10.97 -1.65
N SER A 19 -6.35 12.01 -2.26
CA SER A 19 -6.92 13.16 -1.54
C SER A 19 -8.14 12.80 -0.69
N GLU A 20 -9.05 11.97 -1.22
CA GLU A 20 -10.21 11.47 -0.46
C GLU A 20 -9.78 10.58 0.71
N LEU A 21 -8.70 9.80 0.55
CA LEU A 21 -8.11 9.05 1.66
C LEU A 21 -7.58 9.98 2.76
N VAL A 22 -6.92 11.09 2.42
CA VAL A 22 -6.48 12.08 3.43
C VAL A 22 -7.67 12.65 4.18
N ILE A 23 -8.77 12.98 3.48
CA ILE A 23 -10.00 13.49 4.08
C ILE A 23 -10.59 12.44 5.05
N LEU A 24 -10.74 11.20 4.59
CA LEU A 24 -11.22 10.07 5.40
C LEU A 24 -10.39 9.92 6.67
N LEU A 25 -9.08 9.82 6.54
CA LEU A 25 -8.19 9.60 7.69
C LEU A 25 -8.20 10.79 8.64
N SER A 26 -8.24 12.02 8.13
CA SER A 26 -8.31 13.24 8.96
C SER A 26 -9.60 13.29 9.77
N GLU A 27 -10.72 12.85 9.18
CA GLU A 27 -12.00 12.76 9.89
C GLU A 27 -12.03 11.62 10.92
N LEU A 28 -11.41 10.48 10.62
CA LEU A 28 -11.23 9.41 11.61
C LEU A 28 -10.39 9.91 12.79
N ALA A 29 -9.28 10.61 12.53
CA ALA A 29 -8.42 11.18 13.56
C ALA A 29 -9.14 12.22 14.43
N SER A 30 -9.95 13.11 13.83
CA SER A 30 -10.72 14.11 14.58
C SER A 30 -11.79 13.49 15.49
N ARG A 31 -12.24 12.27 15.17
CA ARG A 31 -13.13 11.44 16.00
C ARG A 31 -12.38 10.59 17.04
N GLY A 32 -11.07 10.79 17.20
CA GLY A 32 -10.26 10.09 18.20
C GLY A 32 -9.73 8.72 17.76
N VAL A 33 -9.81 8.37 16.48
CA VAL A 33 -9.22 7.13 15.96
C VAL A 33 -7.70 7.31 15.87
N VAL A 34 -6.99 6.87 16.90
CA VAL A 34 -5.51 6.94 16.99
C VAL A 34 -4.83 5.93 16.08
N GLU A 35 -5.44 4.76 15.88
CA GLU A 35 -4.87 3.65 15.15
C GLU A 35 -5.88 3.07 14.16
N VAL A 36 -5.38 2.74 12.96
CA VAL A 36 -6.09 1.97 11.94
C VAL A 36 -5.30 0.72 11.63
N PHE A 37 -5.94 -0.27 11.01
CA PHE A 37 -5.26 -1.46 10.54
C PHE A 37 -5.33 -1.54 9.02
N VAL A 38 -4.20 -1.78 8.38
CA VAL A 38 -4.10 -1.97 6.93
C VAL A 38 -4.02 -3.46 6.66
N VAL A 39 -4.95 -3.99 5.87
CA VAL A 39 -4.99 -5.41 5.52
C VAL A 39 -3.84 -5.74 4.56
N THR A 40 -3.04 -6.75 4.90
CA THR A 40 -1.83 -7.11 4.14
C THR A 40 -1.99 -8.36 3.28
N ALA A 41 -3.06 -9.14 3.47
CA ALA A 41 -3.37 -10.31 2.65
C ALA A 41 -4.87 -10.46 2.40
N PRO A 42 -5.29 -11.07 1.28
CA PRO A 42 -6.71 -11.31 1.00
C PRO A 42 -7.38 -12.08 2.15
N SER A 43 -8.55 -11.63 2.57
CA SER A 43 -9.29 -12.20 3.71
C SER A 43 -10.79 -12.25 3.42
N ILE A 44 -11.59 -12.82 4.34
CA ILE A 44 -13.05 -12.85 4.26
C ILE A 44 -13.63 -12.38 5.60
N ALA A 45 -14.71 -11.60 5.56
CA ALA A 45 -15.47 -11.26 6.75
C ALA A 45 -16.98 -11.33 6.51
N GLU A 46 -17.73 -11.62 7.56
CA GLU A 46 -19.19 -11.53 7.54
C GLU A 46 -19.65 -10.12 7.90
N VAL A 47 -20.50 -9.54 7.06
CA VAL A 47 -21.01 -8.18 7.18
C VAL A 47 -22.53 -8.15 6.99
N SER A 48 -23.18 -7.08 7.44
CA SER A 48 -24.61 -6.85 7.19
C SER A 48 -24.79 -5.99 5.94
N LEU A 49 -25.47 -6.53 4.93
CA LEU A 49 -25.86 -5.86 3.70
C LEU A 49 -27.35 -6.04 3.49
N ASN A 50 -28.11 -4.93 3.38
CA ASN A 50 -29.56 -4.96 3.14
C ASN A 50 -30.32 -5.91 4.10
N ASN A 51 -29.99 -5.87 5.40
CA ASN A 51 -30.54 -6.72 6.46
C ASN A 51 -30.25 -8.22 6.33
N GLN A 52 -29.26 -8.61 5.52
CA GLN A 52 -28.76 -9.98 5.42
C GLN A 52 -27.29 -10.05 5.84
N VAL A 53 -26.92 -11.15 6.49
CA VAL A 53 -25.51 -11.44 6.80
C VAL A 53 -24.88 -12.13 5.60
N CYS A 54 -23.88 -11.50 5.00
CA CYS A 54 -23.18 -11.98 3.82
C CYS A 54 -21.68 -12.04 4.10
N ALA A 55 -20.99 -13.03 3.53
CA ALA A 55 -19.53 -13.06 3.50
C ALA A 55 -19.04 -12.19 2.34
N ILE A 56 -18.10 -11.28 2.62
CA ILE A 56 -17.43 -10.46 1.60
C ILE A 56 -15.93 -10.78 1.59
N ALA A 57 -15.33 -10.69 0.41
CA ALA A 57 -13.88 -10.72 0.27
C ALA A 57 -13.31 -9.35 0.67
N ILE A 58 -12.23 -9.37 1.45
CA ILE A 58 -11.47 -8.20 1.86
C ILE A 58 -10.17 -8.21 1.05
N ALA A 59 -10.00 -7.21 0.20
CA ALA A 59 -8.77 -7.04 -0.57
C ALA A 59 -7.63 -6.52 0.33
N PRO A 60 -6.36 -6.80 0.00
CA PRO A 60 -5.23 -6.07 0.56
C PRO A 60 -5.41 -4.55 0.43
N PHE A 61 -4.80 -3.79 1.34
CA PHE A 61 -4.90 -2.32 1.47
C PHE A 61 -6.29 -1.79 1.86
N THR A 62 -7.21 -2.67 2.25
CA THR A 62 -8.43 -2.27 2.95
C THR A 62 -8.09 -1.73 4.34
N LEU A 63 -8.78 -0.69 4.80
CA LEU A 63 -8.65 -0.20 6.19
C LEU A 63 -9.65 -0.88 7.11
N LEU A 64 -9.18 -1.30 8.28
CA LEU A 64 -10.02 -1.74 9.37
C LEU A 64 -9.94 -0.71 10.51
N VAL A 65 -11.09 -0.29 11.01
CA VAL A 65 -11.20 0.67 12.11
C VAL A 65 -11.97 0.03 13.25
N VAL A 66 -11.29 -0.11 14.39
CA VAL A 66 -11.89 -0.61 15.64
C VAL A 66 -12.40 0.60 16.43
N SER A 67 -13.64 1.02 16.17
CA SER A 67 -14.31 2.07 16.94
C SER A 67 -15.78 1.69 17.19
N SER A 68 -16.25 1.98 18.40
CA SER A 68 -17.66 1.84 18.80
C SER A 68 -18.54 2.94 18.22
N GLU A 69 -17.97 4.09 17.87
CA GLU A 69 -18.68 5.26 17.38
C GLU A 69 -18.01 5.78 16.11
N THR A 70 -18.54 5.41 14.96
CA THR A 70 -18.18 6.08 13.71
C THR A 70 -19.34 5.91 12.73
N GLY A 71 -20.13 6.98 12.61
CA GLY A 71 -20.75 7.28 11.32
C GLY A 71 -19.62 7.49 10.32
N LEU A 72 -19.73 6.85 9.16
CA LEU A 72 -18.75 7.03 8.09
C LEU A 72 -18.88 8.45 7.52
N PRO A 73 -17.77 9.05 7.07
CA PRO A 73 -17.84 10.31 6.36
C PRO A 73 -18.66 10.16 5.07
N GLY A 74 -19.38 11.21 4.68
CA GLY A 74 -20.18 11.25 3.46
C GLY A 74 -19.35 11.38 2.18
N ILE A 75 -18.28 10.59 2.05
CA ILE A 75 -17.40 10.61 0.88
C ILE A 75 -18.09 9.85 -0.27
N PRO A 76 -18.31 10.49 -1.43
CA PRO A 76 -18.92 9.83 -2.57
C PRO A 76 -18.15 8.57 -2.97
N GLY A 77 -18.87 7.46 -3.21
CA GLY A 77 -18.24 6.20 -3.63
C GLY A 77 -17.51 5.44 -2.51
N LEU A 78 -17.49 5.94 -1.27
CA LEU A 78 -16.95 5.22 -0.13
C LEU A 78 -17.74 3.94 0.12
N ARG A 79 -17.08 2.81 -0.06
CA ARG A 79 -17.63 1.50 0.28
C ARG A 79 -17.09 1.08 1.63
N ALA A 80 -17.99 0.95 2.58
CA ALA A 80 -17.63 0.49 3.90
C ALA A 80 -18.72 -0.39 4.50
N TYR A 81 -18.26 -1.35 5.29
CA TYR A 81 -19.10 -2.40 5.87
C TYR A 81 -18.81 -2.54 7.34
N ARG A 82 -19.79 -3.03 8.09
CA ARG A 82 -19.63 -3.32 9.51
C ARG A 82 -19.61 -4.82 9.72
N MET A 83 -18.52 -5.32 10.31
CA MET A 83 -18.37 -6.72 10.66
C MET A 83 -19.47 -7.16 11.64
N GLN A 84 -20.06 -8.32 11.38
CA GLN A 84 -21.10 -8.93 12.22
C GLN A 84 -20.53 -10.00 13.16
N ARG A 85 -19.42 -10.63 12.77
CA ARG A 85 -18.76 -11.68 13.54
C ARG A 85 -17.27 -11.38 13.70
N ASP A 86 -16.65 -12.12 14.61
CA ASP A 86 -15.20 -12.11 14.72
C ASP A 86 -14.55 -12.61 13.43
N ALA A 87 -13.43 -12.00 13.03
CA ALA A 87 -12.57 -12.52 11.97
C ALA A 87 -11.09 -12.37 12.34
N TRP A 88 -10.26 -13.27 11.81
CA TRP A 88 -8.80 -13.19 11.91
C TRP A 88 -8.29 -12.71 10.57
N ILE A 89 -7.77 -11.48 10.54
CA ILE A 89 -7.36 -10.82 9.31
C ILE A 89 -5.88 -10.48 9.43
N ASP A 90 -5.10 -10.82 8.40
CA ASP A 90 -3.71 -10.35 8.30
C ASP A 90 -3.71 -8.85 8.06
N SER A 91 -3.21 -8.12 9.06
CA SER A 91 -3.14 -6.69 9.01
C SER A 91 -2.00 -6.16 9.86
N VAL A 92 -1.58 -4.95 9.53
CA VAL A 92 -0.63 -4.18 10.32
C VAL A 92 -1.35 -2.99 10.95
N LYS A 93 -1.04 -2.75 12.21
CA LYS A 93 -1.50 -1.58 12.95
C LYS A 93 -0.65 -0.37 12.60
N VAL A 94 -1.30 0.72 12.19
CA VAL A 94 -0.64 1.96 11.77
C VAL A 94 -1.26 3.12 12.54
N ASN A 95 -0.41 4.04 13.02
CA ASN A 95 -0.89 5.28 13.62
C ASN A 95 -1.58 6.14 12.55
N THR A 96 -2.80 6.61 12.83
CA THR A 96 -3.62 7.35 11.86
C THR A 96 -2.94 8.65 11.41
N GLN A 97 -2.34 9.40 12.34
CA GLN A 97 -1.67 10.66 12.04
C GLN A 97 -0.43 10.45 11.17
N LEU A 98 0.37 9.44 11.52
CA LEU A 98 1.54 9.04 10.73
C LEU A 98 1.14 8.70 9.28
N LEU A 99 0.03 7.98 9.10
CA LEU A 99 -0.49 7.67 7.78
C LEU A 99 -0.96 8.92 7.03
N ILE A 100 -1.65 9.86 7.69
CA ILE A 100 -2.05 11.13 7.09
C ILE A 100 -0.83 11.90 6.58
N ASP A 101 0.19 12.03 7.43
CA ASP A 101 1.40 12.80 7.12
C ASP A 101 2.14 12.20 5.93
N LEU A 102 2.25 10.87 5.89
CA LEU A 102 2.84 10.14 4.76
C LEU A 102 2.09 10.38 3.45
N VAL A 103 0.76 10.23 3.46
CA VAL A 103 -0.06 10.40 2.25
C VAL A 103 0.00 11.85 1.75
N ARG A 104 -0.03 12.83 2.66
CA ARG A 104 0.13 14.25 2.32
C ARG A 104 1.50 14.54 1.73
N ALA A 105 2.56 13.98 2.31
CA ALA A 105 3.92 14.19 1.81
C ALA A 105 4.10 13.59 0.40
N LEU A 106 3.51 12.42 0.12
CA LEU A 106 3.46 11.85 -1.22
C LEU A 106 2.76 12.78 -2.22
N LEU A 107 1.58 13.30 -1.85
CA LEU A 107 0.79 14.21 -2.69
C LEU A 107 1.51 15.54 -2.97
N ALA A 108 2.11 16.14 -1.94
CA ALA A 108 2.85 17.39 -2.08
C ALA A 108 4.18 17.19 -2.84
N GLY A 109 4.70 15.96 -2.88
CA GLY A 109 6.07 15.68 -3.32
C GLY A 109 7.12 16.26 -2.37
N ASP A 110 6.79 16.37 -1.08
CA ASP A 110 7.69 16.90 -0.04
C ASP A 110 8.72 15.82 0.35
N GLN A 111 9.92 15.92 -0.22
CA GLN A 111 11.02 14.99 0.04
C GLN A 111 11.48 15.02 1.51
N GLU A 112 11.42 16.17 2.18
CA GLU A 112 11.93 16.29 3.55
C GLU A 112 11.02 15.52 4.52
N ALA A 113 9.70 15.64 4.36
CA ALA A 113 8.73 14.91 5.18
C ALA A 113 8.83 13.39 5.00
N LEU A 114 9.05 12.91 3.76
CA LEU A 114 9.22 11.49 3.44
C LEU A 114 10.55 10.91 3.93
N SER A 115 11.61 11.72 3.97
CA SER A 115 12.92 11.28 4.46
C SER A 115 12.91 10.82 5.93
N LYS A 116 11.96 11.34 6.74
CA LYS A 116 11.72 10.88 8.13
C LYS A 116 11.33 9.40 8.21
N TYR A 117 10.80 8.87 7.11
CA TYR A 117 10.39 7.48 6.94
C TYR A 117 11.37 6.70 6.05
N ASN A 118 12.57 7.25 5.80
CA ASN A 118 13.54 6.70 4.87
C ASN A 118 12.98 6.48 3.45
N VAL A 119 12.04 7.33 3.03
CA VAL A 119 11.48 7.32 1.68
C VAL A 119 12.11 8.45 0.87
N VAL A 120 12.59 8.13 -0.33
CA VAL A 120 13.15 9.08 -1.29
C VAL A 120 12.24 9.12 -2.52
N LEU A 121 11.72 10.30 -2.84
CA LEU A 121 11.04 10.54 -4.12
C LEU A 121 12.04 10.96 -5.17
N GLU A 122 12.16 10.20 -6.25
CA GLU A 122 12.91 10.62 -7.43
C GLU A 122 12.02 11.30 -8.46
N ASN A 123 12.65 11.99 -9.41
CA ASN A 123 11.97 12.63 -10.53
C ASN A 123 11.03 11.64 -11.23
N PRO A 124 9.86 12.13 -11.68
CA PRO A 124 8.91 11.32 -12.40
C PRO A 124 9.52 10.82 -13.72
N VAL A 125 8.99 9.70 -14.20
CA VAL A 125 9.31 9.12 -15.51
C VAL A 125 7.99 8.95 -16.26
N ASP A 126 8.03 9.03 -17.60
CA ASP A 126 6.84 8.86 -18.42
C ASP A 126 6.45 7.37 -18.49
N CYS A 127 5.62 6.92 -17.55
CA CYS A 127 5.14 5.55 -17.51
C CYS A 127 3.89 5.38 -18.33
N LYS A 128 3.94 4.46 -19.30
CA LYS A 128 2.73 3.98 -19.97
C LYS A 128 1.94 3.04 -19.08
N ASP A 129 2.65 2.12 -18.43
CA ASP A 129 2.08 1.15 -17.49
C ASP A 129 3.05 0.93 -16.33
N VAL A 130 2.55 0.85 -15.10
CA VAL A 130 3.34 0.41 -13.95
C VAL A 130 2.96 -1.03 -13.62
N VAL A 131 3.92 -1.93 -13.67
CA VAL A 131 3.74 -3.36 -13.44
C VAL A 131 4.46 -3.77 -12.16
N PHE A 132 3.79 -4.55 -11.34
CA PHE A 132 4.31 -5.00 -10.06
C PHE A 132 5.27 -6.19 -10.22
N SER A 133 6.43 -6.12 -9.57
CA SER A 133 7.44 -7.19 -9.55
C SER A 133 7.53 -7.78 -8.14
N PHE A 134 7.02 -9.01 -7.99
CA PHE A 134 6.96 -9.84 -6.77
C PHE A 134 8.29 -10.05 -5.98
N PRO A 135 8.27 -10.57 -4.71
CA PRO A 135 7.17 -10.65 -3.73
C PRO A 135 7.46 -10.02 -2.34
N LEU A 136 6.48 -9.31 -1.80
CA LEU A 136 6.03 -9.53 -0.42
C LEU A 136 4.68 -10.27 -0.50
N ALA A 137 4.64 -11.53 -0.05
CA ALA A 137 3.45 -12.38 0.20
C ALA A 137 2.22 -12.35 -0.77
N VAL A 138 1.95 -13.53 -1.36
CA VAL A 138 0.68 -14.01 -1.97
C VAL A 138 0.35 -13.59 -3.41
N LYS A 139 0.31 -14.63 -4.27
CA LYS A 139 -0.35 -14.83 -5.57
C LYS A 139 -0.96 -13.60 -6.29
N ALA A 140 -0.33 -13.31 -7.43
CA ALA A 140 -0.80 -12.64 -8.63
C ALA A 140 -2.24 -12.11 -8.64
N VAL A 141 -2.43 -10.82 -8.94
CA VAL A 141 -3.71 -10.33 -9.48
C VAL A 141 -3.52 -9.20 -10.50
N THR A 142 -3.99 -9.54 -11.71
CA THR A 142 -4.59 -8.79 -12.84
C THR A 142 -3.82 -7.75 -13.65
N HIS A 143 -3.80 -8.06 -14.95
CA HIS A 143 -3.45 -7.25 -16.11
C HIS A 143 -4.37 -6.04 -16.35
N SER A 144 -3.78 -4.98 -16.89
CA SER A 144 -4.28 -4.16 -18.00
C SER A 144 -3.04 -3.52 -18.64
N THR A 145 -2.81 -3.40 -19.94
CA THR A 145 -3.59 -3.62 -21.16
C THR A 145 -2.57 -3.86 -22.27
N ARG A 146 -2.62 -4.98 -23.02
CA ARG A 146 -2.01 -5.18 -24.36
C ARG A 146 -0.65 -4.51 -24.66
N GLY A 147 0.27 -4.43 -23.70
CA GLY A 147 1.69 -4.26 -23.94
C GLY A 147 2.37 -5.63 -23.86
N GLU A 148 3.34 -5.91 -24.74
CA GLU A 148 4.23 -7.05 -24.57
C GLU A 148 5.08 -6.86 -23.30
N PHE A 149 4.49 -7.12 -22.13
CA PHE A 149 5.25 -7.15 -20.89
C PHE A 149 6.16 -8.38 -20.93
N SER A 150 7.42 -8.15 -21.28
CA SER A 150 8.42 -9.21 -21.33
C SER A 150 8.90 -9.53 -19.92
N LEU A 151 8.41 -10.64 -19.36
CA LEU A 151 8.92 -11.21 -18.10
C LEU A 151 10.44 -11.38 -18.12
N THR A 152 11.02 -11.71 -19.29
CA THR A 152 12.46 -11.83 -19.48
C THR A 152 13.18 -10.50 -19.24
N LYS A 153 12.66 -9.39 -19.78
CA LYS A 153 13.21 -8.05 -19.54
C LYS A 153 13.09 -7.66 -18.07
N ALA A 154 11.93 -7.91 -17.45
CA ALA A 154 11.70 -7.60 -16.04
C ALA A 154 12.65 -8.39 -15.13
N TYR A 155 12.88 -9.66 -15.43
CA TYR A 155 13.80 -10.51 -14.69
C TYR A 155 15.28 -10.12 -14.90
N SER A 156 15.65 -9.69 -16.10
CA SER A 156 16.98 -9.14 -16.37
C SER A 156 17.23 -7.89 -15.53
N LEU A 157 16.28 -6.95 -15.54
CA LEU A 157 16.34 -5.73 -14.73
C LEU A 157 16.41 -6.04 -13.23
N TYR A 158 15.59 -6.98 -12.75
CA TYR A 158 15.64 -7.43 -11.37
C TYR A 158 17.04 -7.96 -10.98
N ARG A 159 17.65 -8.81 -11.82
CA ARG A 159 18.99 -9.35 -11.56
C ARG A 159 20.07 -8.29 -11.58
N GLU A 160 19.97 -7.31 -12.46
CA GLU A 160 20.90 -6.18 -12.52
C GLU A 160 20.82 -5.35 -11.23
N LEU A 161 19.62 -4.95 -10.82
CA LEU A 161 19.39 -4.20 -9.59
C LEU A 161 19.83 -4.98 -8.35
N LEU A 162 19.58 -6.30 -8.31
CA LEU A 162 20.02 -7.13 -7.18
C LEU A 162 21.55 -7.14 -7.04
N ARG A 163 22.30 -7.14 -8.16
CA ARG A 163 23.78 -7.01 -8.13
C ARG A 163 24.24 -5.66 -7.58
N GLU A 164 23.43 -4.62 -7.75
CA GLU A 164 23.63 -3.30 -7.17
C GLU A 164 23.12 -3.19 -5.73
N GLN A 165 22.73 -4.31 -5.11
CA GLN A 165 22.10 -4.34 -3.79
C GLN A 165 20.82 -3.48 -3.75
N ARG A 166 19.98 -3.64 -4.77
CA ARG A 166 18.65 -3.03 -4.87
C ARG A 166 17.58 -4.10 -5.05
N ILE A 167 16.52 -4.01 -4.28
CA ILE A 167 15.38 -4.92 -4.34
C ILE A 167 14.24 -4.21 -5.06
N LEU A 168 14.02 -4.59 -6.31
CA LEU A 168 12.99 -4.01 -7.16
C LEU A 168 11.59 -4.41 -6.68
N LEU A 169 10.72 -3.43 -6.48
CA LEU A 169 9.33 -3.61 -6.05
C LEU A 169 8.33 -3.41 -7.21
N ALA A 170 8.59 -2.42 -8.07
CA ALA A 170 7.73 -2.10 -9.20
C ALA A 170 8.54 -1.59 -10.39
N VAL A 171 8.04 -1.87 -11.60
CA VAL A 171 8.63 -1.42 -12.86
C VAL A 171 7.67 -0.53 -13.63
N CYS A 172 8.24 0.44 -14.30
CA CYS A 172 7.59 1.32 -15.26
C CYS A 172 7.88 0.82 -16.68
N SER A 173 6.85 0.70 -17.50
CA SER A 173 6.96 0.46 -18.93
C SER A 173 7.06 1.80 -19.67
N GLU A 174 8.17 1.99 -20.38
CA GLU A 174 8.41 3.17 -21.21
C GLU A 174 8.78 2.71 -22.62
N GLY A 175 7.90 2.96 -23.60
CA GLY A 175 8.13 2.54 -24.98
C GLY A 175 8.29 1.01 -25.11
N THR A 176 9.51 0.55 -25.41
CA THR A 176 9.87 -0.88 -25.48
C THR A 176 10.76 -1.34 -24.32
N GLY A 177 11.09 -0.43 -23.39
CA GLY A 177 11.96 -0.66 -22.25
C GLY A 177 11.18 -0.82 -20.93
N LEU A 178 11.91 -1.22 -19.89
CA LEU A 178 11.44 -1.25 -18.51
C LEU A 178 12.41 -0.44 -17.65
N LEU A 179 11.86 0.39 -16.76
CA LEU A 179 12.61 1.18 -15.79
C LEU A 179 12.15 0.84 -14.36
N PRO A 180 13.02 0.95 -13.35
CA PRO A 180 12.60 0.80 -11.96
C PRO A 180 11.68 1.97 -11.56
N TYR A 181 10.48 1.64 -11.09
CA TYR A 181 9.52 2.59 -10.53
C TYR A 181 9.70 2.74 -9.02
N ALA A 182 9.92 1.61 -8.33
CA ALA A 182 10.18 1.60 -6.89
C ALA A 182 11.12 0.47 -6.52
N TRP A 183 12.04 0.72 -5.59
CA TRP A 183 12.98 -0.27 -5.09
C TRP A 183 13.41 0.06 -3.67
N ILE A 184 13.92 -0.94 -2.98
CA ILE A 184 14.57 -0.80 -1.67
C ILE A 184 16.08 -0.89 -1.88
N GLU A 185 16.83 0.01 -1.25
CA GLU A 185 18.29 -0.04 -1.23
C GLU A 185 18.84 0.29 0.15
N ARG A 186 20.11 -0.04 0.37
CA ARG A 186 20.81 0.29 1.60
C ARG A 186 21.64 1.57 1.39
N ARG A 187 21.42 2.58 2.22
CA ARG A 187 22.24 3.81 2.27
C ARG A 187 22.88 3.92 3.64
N GLY A 188 24.11 3.39 3.75
CA GLY A 188 24.81 3.28 5.04
C GLY A 188 24.16 2.25 5.97
N ASP A 189 23.75 2.68 7.15
CA ASP A 189 23.06 1.85 8.15
C ASP A 189 21.54 1.78 7.94
N LYS A 190 20.99 2.58 7.03
CA LYS A 190 19.55 2.67 6.80
C LYS A 190 19.11 1.90 5.56
N THR A 191 17.94 1.28 5.67
CA THR A 191 17.18 0.82 4.52
C THR A 191 16.30 1.96 4.02
N VAL A 192 16.29 2.18 2.71
CA VAL A 192 15.63 3.31 2.06
C VAL A 192 14.70 2.78 0.98
N LEU A 193 13.44 3.21 1.00
CA LEU A 193 12.53 3.04 -0.12
C LEU A 193 12.74 4.19 -1.10
N VAL A 194 13.09 3.86 -2.33
CA VAL A 194 13.12 4.83 -3.42
C VAL A 194 11.89 4.63 -4.30
N LEU A 195 11.20 5.72 -4.59
CA LEU A 195 9.94 5.73 -5.32
C LEU A 195 9.95 6.87 -6.35
N ARG A 196 9.55 6.60 -7.58
CA ARG A 196 9.34 7.66 -8.59
C ARG A 196 8.10 8.48 -8.23
N LYS A 197 8.19 9.81 -8.34
CA LYS A 197 7.04 10.69 -8.09
C LYS A 197 5.90 10.33 -9.06
N PRO A 198 4.68 10.05 -8.56
CA PRO A 198 3.55 9.74 -9.43
C PRO A 198 3.10 10.98 -10.20
N ILE A 199 2.71 10.81 -11.47
CA ILE A 199 2.20 11.90 -12.33
C ILE A 199 0.74 11.74 -12.76
N ASN A 200 0.13 10.60 -12.45
CA ASN A 200 -1.27 10.32 -12.75
C ASN A 200 -1.95 9.53 -11.60
N PRO A 201 -3.29 9.48 -11.56
CA PRO A 201 -4.01 8.84 -10.45
C PRO A 201 -3.76 7.34 -10.29
N VAL A 202 -3.38 6.63 -11.36
CA VAL A 202 -3.07 5.20 -11.29
C VAL A 202 -1.74 4.98 -10.58
N GLU A 203 -0.72 5.75 -10.97
CA GLU A 203 0.58 5.77 -10.31
C GLU A 203 0.47 6.18 -8.84
N GLU A 204 -0.35 7.18 -8.50
CA GLU A 204 -0.57 7.58 -7.11
C GLU A 204 -1.08 6.42 -6.24
N LYS A 205 -2.04 5.63 -6.74
CA LYS A 205 -2.56 4.45 -6.02
C LYS A 205 -1.48 3.38 -5.84
N ILE A 206 -0.62 3.18 -6.83
CA ILE A 206 0.47 2.21 -6.77
C ILE A 206 1.55 2.67 -5.78
N ALA A 207 1.96 3.94 -5.86
CA ALA A 207 2.87 4.59 -4.93
C ALA A 207 2.37 4.46 -3.49
N LEU A 208 1.09 4.79 -3.24
CA LEU A 208 0.46 4.65 -1.94
C LEU A 208 0.51 3.19 -1.44
N LYS A 209 0.17 2.23 -2.29
CA LYS A 209 0.21 0.81 -1.96
C LYS A 209 1.63 0.36 -1.53
N ILE A 210 2.65 0.74 -2.29
CA ILE A 210 4.05 0.44 -1.97
C ILE A 210 4.48 1.08 -0.64
N LEU A 211 4.08 2.32 -0.39
CA LEU A 211 4.37 2.98 0.89
C LEU A 211 3.71 2.27 2.07
N LEU A 212 2.44 1.88 1.92
CA LEU A 212 1.72 1.12 2.93
C LEU A 212 2.39 -0.23 3.22
N ASP A 213 2.81 -0.94 2.17
CA ASP A 213 3.56 -2.19 2.30
C ASP A 213 4.90 -1.98 2.99
N TYR A 214 5.63 -0.90 2.67
CA TYR A 214 6.91 -0.58 3.28
C TYR A 214 6.77 -0.28 4.77
N VAL A 215 5.81 0.56 5.16
CA VAL A 215 5.51 0.86 6.57
C VAL A 215 5.07 -0.41 7.30
N ALA A 216 4.30 -1.26 6.63
CA ALA A 216 3.90 -2.55 7.17
C ALA A 216 5.13 -3.46 7.41
N ALA A 217 6.05 -3.55 6.47
CA ALA A 217 7.25 -4.37 6.56
C ALA A 217 8.23 -3.87 7.65
N GLU A 218 8.40 -2.55 7.79
CA GLU A 218 9.19 -1.95 8.88
C GLU A 218 8.64 -2.34 10.26
N SER A 219 7.32 -2.29 10.43
CA SER A 219 6.67 -2.64 11.70
C SER A 219 6.81 -4.11 12.09
N LEU A 220 7.00 -5.01 11.10
CA LEU A 220 7.04 -6.46 11.28
C LEU A 220 8.47 -7.02 11.40
N LYS A 221 9.51 -6.16 11.51
CA LYS A 221 10.93 -6.56 11.37
C LYS A 221 11.23 -7.34 10.09
N THR A 222 10.34 -7.28 9.09
CA THR A 222 10.52 -7.99 7.82
C THR A 222 11.65 -7.36 7.00
N MET A 223 12.06 -6.14 7.36
CA MET A 223 13.26 -5.48 6.85
C MET A 223 14.56 -6.25 7.13
N GLU A 224 14.62 -7.03 8.22
CA GLU A 224 15.76 -7.92 8.48
C GLU A 224 15.85 -9.01 7.40
N LYS A 225 14.72 -9.52 6.88
CA LYS A 225 14.74 -10.44 5.73
C LYS A 225 15.23 -9.77 4.44
N TYR A 226 14.98 -8.47 4.25
CA TYR A 226 15.58 -7.75 3.13
C TYR A 226 17.09 -7.64 3.24
N SER A 227 17.60 -7.51 4.46
CA SER A 227 19.05 -7.51 4.71
C SER A 227 19.72 -8.84 4.36
N GLU A 228 19.00 -9.97 4.51
CA GLU A 228 19.50 -11.29 4.11
C GLU A 228 19.77 -11.36 2.59
N TYR A 229 18.93 -10.75 1.76
CA TYR A 229 19.14 -10.68 0.30
C TYR A 229 20.36 -9.83 -0.10
N PHE A 230 20.87 -8.97 0.77
CA PHE A 230 22.11 -8.21 0.52
C PHE A 230 23.38 -8.95 0.96
N THR A 231 23.22 -10.09 1.66
CA THR A 231 24.34 -10.87 2.22
C THR A 231 24.57 -12.21 1.52
N SER A 232 23.68 -12.61 0.61
CA SER A 232 23.76 -13.83 -0.23
C SER A 232 24.26 -13.52 -1.64
#